data_AF-A0A2T7WHM7-F1
#
_entry.id   AF-A0A2T7WHM7-F1
#
_cell.length_a   1.000
_cell.length_b   1.000
_cell.length_c   1.000
_cell.angle_alpha   90.00
_cell.angle_beta   90.00
_cell.angle_gamma   90.00
#
_symmetry.space_group_name_H-M   'P 1'
#
loop_
_entity.id
_entity.type
_entity.pdbx_description
1 polymer ?
#
loop_
_entity_poly.entity_id
_entity_poly.type
_entity_poly.pdbx_seq_one_letter_code
_entity_poly.pdbx_strand_id
1 'polypeptide(L)'
;MDDSIVHNASSDGALDAVHVIDGIEVASFQDVVTRLCAAYPLEDPVHVEAIVLREWEAFSAGRPLVVPTAVEEGAREILDQPMA
;
A
#
# COMPACT_ATOMS: atom_id res chain seq x y z
N MET A 1 34.04 17.43 -15.13
CA MET A 1 32.97 16.41 -15.05
C MET A 1 32.17 16.84 -13.87
N ASP A 2 31.20 17.70 -14.15
CA ASP A 2 30.51 18.52 -13.18
C ASP A 2 29.04 18.13 -13.28
N ASP A 3 28.67 17.14 -12.49
CA ASP A 3 27.28 16.71 -12.32
C ASP A 3 26.69 17.55 -11.18
N SER A 4 26.30 18.78 -11.52
CA SER A 4 25.52 19.61 -10.60
C SER A 4 24.05 19.29 -10.80
N ILE A 5 23.52 18.38 -9.98
CA ILE A 5 22.09 18.09 -9.91
C ILE A 5 21.39 19.30 -9.29
N VAL A 6 20.78 20.10 -10.17
CA VAL A 6 19.89 21.19 -9.80
C VAL A 6 18.61 20.62 -9.18
N HIS A 7 18.54 20.59 -7.85
CA HIS A 7 17.27 20.37 -7.16
C HIS A 7 16.45 21.67 -7.20
N ASN A 8 15.79 21.91 -8.33
CA ASN A 8 14.76 22.93 -8.45
C ASN A 8 13.38 22.26 -8.48
N ALA A 9 12.95 21.74 -7.33
CA ALA A 9 11.57 21.32 -7.12
C ALA A 9 10.90 22.34 -6.19
N SER A 10 10.17 23.26 -6.83
CA SER A 10 9.28 24.24 -6.22
C SER A 10 8.37 23.57 -5.18
N SER A 11 8.36 24.09 -3.96
CA SER A 11 7.63 23.56 -2.81
C SER A 11 6.11 23.87 -2.82
N ASP A 12 5.45 23.75 -3.98
CA ASP A 12 4.02 24.08 -4.14
C ASP A 12 3.37 23.07 -5.10
N GLY A 13 3.31 21.79 -4.68
CA GLY A 13 2.76 20.70 -5.49
C GLY A 13 3.21 19.28 -5.10
N ALA A 14 4.12 19.15 -4.14
CA ALA A 14 4.68 17.85 -3.75
C ALA A 14 3.70 16.89 -3.05
N LEU A 15 2.50 17.34 -2.68
CA LEU A 15 1.51 16.57 -1.92
C LEU A 15 0.63 15.63 -2.78
N ASP A 16 0.89 15.55 -4.10
CA ASP A 16 0.02 14.81 -5.03
C ASP A 16 0.80 13.95 -6.04
N ALA A 17 2.02 13.56 -5.71
CA ALA A 17 2.81 12.69 -6.57
C ALA A 17 2.32 11.23 -6.45
N VAL A 18 1.36 10.86 -7.30
CA VAL A 18 1.09 9.45 -7.61
C VAL A 18 2.20 8.96 -8.52
N HIS A 19 2.90 7.92 -8.09
CA HIS A 19 3.96 7.23 -8.81
C HIS A 19 3.43 5.91 -9.39
N VAL A 20 4.12 5.34 -10.38
CA VAL A 20 3.78 4.02 -10.94
C VAL A 20 4.95 3.06 -10.75
N ILE A 21 4.72 1.92 -10.10
CA ILE A 21 5.70 0.83 -9.90
C ILE A 21 5.10 -0.45 -10.49
N ASP A 22 5.78 -1.08 -11.45
CA ASP A 22 5.30 -2.29 -12.15
C ASP A 22 3.85 -2.19 -12.69
N GLY A 23 3.45 -0.98 -13.12
CA GLY A 23 2.10 -0.70 -13.63
C GLY A 23 1.05 -0.41 -12.54
N ILE A 24 1.45 -0.34 -11.28
CA ILE A 24 0.58 -0.04 -10.12
C ILE A 24 0.79 1.41 -9.68
N GLU A 25 -0.30 2.17 -9.61
CA GLU A 25 -0.31 3.52 -9.05
C GLU A 25 -0.15 3.48 -7.52
N VAL A 26 0.85 4.19 -7.00
CA VAL A 26 1.21 4.25 -5.59
C VAL A 26 1.44 5.71 -5.17
N ALA A 27 1.11 6.06 -3.94
CA ALA A 27 1.40 7.38 -3.37
C ALA A 27 2.10 7.22 -2.02
N SER A 28 2.78 8.28 -1.56
CA SER A 28 3.36 8.24 -0.23
C SER A 28 2.27 8.18 0.84
N PHE A 29 2.56 7.51 1.96
CA PHE A 29 1.62 7.41 3.07
C PHE A 29 1.20 8.80 3.60
N GLN A 30 2.16 9.73 3.68
CA GLN A 30 1.91 11.09 4.14
C GLN A 30 0.97 11.85 3.19
N ASP A 31 1.14 11.71 1.88
CA ASP A 31 0.26 12.36 0.89
C ASP A 31 -1.16 11.78 0.93
N VAL A 32 -1.30 10.48 1.18
CA VAL A 32 -2.61 9.85 1.38
C VAL A 32 -3.30 10.42 2.63
N VAL A 33 -2.60 10.47 3.77
CA VAL A 33 -3.15 11.03 5.01
C VAL A 33 -3.50 12.51 4.86
N THR A 34 -2.62 13.32 4.26
CA THR A 34 -2.87 14.76 4.04
C THR A 34 -4.10 14.99 3.16
N ARG A 35 -4.27 14.23 2.07
CA ARG A 35 -5.45 14.34 1.21
C ARG A 35 -6.73 13.90 1.92
N LEU A 36 -6.66 12.84 2.73
CA LEU A 36 -7.81 12.39 3.51
C LEU A 36 -8.21 13.40 4.60
N CYS A 37 -7.25 13.97 5.33
CA CYS A 37 -7.54 15.03 6.30
C CYS A 37 -8.16 16.28 5.65
N ALA A 38 -7.73 16.63 4.43
CA ALA A 38 -8.33 17.72 3.68
C ALA A 38 -9.78 17.42 3.22
N ALA A 39 -10.05 16.16 2.83
CA ALA A 39 -11.38 15.72 2.41
C ALA A 39 -12.36 15.48 3.58
N TYR A 40 -11.85 15.15 4.76
CA TYR A 40 -12.61 14.86 5.98
C TYR A 40 -12.15 15.76 7.14
N PRO A 41 -12.41 17.09 7.07
CA PRO A 41 -11.84 18.06 8.02
C PRO A 41 -12.40 17.96 9.45
N LEU A 42 -13.44 17.16 9.67
CA LEU A 42 -14.04 16.91 10.99
C LEU A 42 -13.45 15.67 11.68
N GLU A 43 -12.71 14.85 10.95
CA GLU A 43 -12.05 13.66 11.49
C GLU A 43 -10.73 14.03 12.14
N ASP A 44 -10.38 13.33 13.22
CA ASP A 44 -9.09 13.51 13.88
C ASP A 44 -7.96 12.94 12.99
N PRO A 45 -6.85 13.67 12.76
CA PRO A 45 -5.76 13.20 11.92
C PRO A 45 -5.14 11.87 12.37
N VAL A 46 -5.09 11.60 13.68
CA VAL A 46 -4.59 10.32 14.21
C VAL A 46 -5.57 9.20 13.89
N HIS A 47 -6.87 9.49 13.91
CA HIS A 47 -7.89 8.54 13.48
C HIS A 47 -7.79 8.20 11.99
N VAL A 48 -7.56 9.20 11.13
CA VAL A 48 -7.33 9.01 9.69
C VAL A 48 -6.10 8.14 9.44
N GLU A 49 -4.99 8.43 10.12
CA GLU A 49 -3.75 7.64 10.02
C GLU A 49 -3.97 6.16 10.40
N ALA A 50 -4.68 5.90 11.50
CA ALA A 50 -4.98 4.56 11.96
C ALA A 50 -5.83 3.76 10.97
N ILE A 51 -6.78 4.41 10.28
CA ILE A 51 -7.58 3.78 9.23
C ILE A 51 -6.69 3.39 8.05
N VAL A 52 -5.84 4.29 7.56
CA VAL A 52 -4.96 4.01 6.41
C VAL A 52 -4.01 2.84 6.71
N LEU A 53 -3.46 2.78 7.93
CA LEU A 53 -2.62 1.64 8.35
C LEU A 53 -3.40 0.32 8.38
N ARG A 54 -4.61 0.31 8.94
CA ARG A 54 -5.45 -0.90 8.98
C ARG A 54 -5.80 -1.39 7.58
N GLU A 55 -6.15 -0.48 6.67
CA GLU A 55 -6.46 -0.82 5.28
C GLU A 55 -5.22 -1.28 4.53
N TRP A 56 -4.04 -0.71 4.81
CA TRP A 56 -2.77 -1.21 4.28
C TRP A 56 -2.50 -2.64 4.73
N GLU A 57 -2.66 -2.97 6.01
CA GLU A 57 -2.49 -4.34 6.52
C GLU A 57 -3.47 -5.32 5.86
N ALA A 58 -4.70 -4.89 5.57
CA ALA A 58 -5.70 -5.67 4.84
C ALA A 58 -5.37 -5.83 3.34
N PHE A 59 -4.76 -4.81 2.73
CA PHE A 59 -4.40 -4.76 1.31
C PHE A 59 -3.10 -5.52 1.01
N SER A 60 -2.05 -5.35 1.83
CA SER A 60 -0.77 -6.05 1.67
C SER A 60 -0.83 -7.50 2.15
N ALA A 61 -1.76 -7.77 3.07
CA ALA A 61 -1.96 -9.02 3.78
C ALA A 61 -0.73 -9.48 4.62
N GLY A 62 -0.88 -9.94 5.85
CA GLY A 62 -1.98 -10.85 6.18
C GLY A 62 -1.94 -12.07 5.25
N ARG A 63 -3.03 -12.82 5.17
CA ARG A 63 -3.19 -14.00 4.29
C ARG A 63 -2.70 -13.75 2.83
N PRO A 64 -1.89 -14.63 2.20
CA PRO A 64 -1.23 -14.37 0.92
C PRO A 64 -2.20 -14.08 -0.24
N LEU A 65 -1.92 -13.02 -1.01
CA LEU A 65 -2.67 -12.61 -2.22
C LEU A 65 -2.49 -13.55 -3.40
N VAL A 66 -1.33 -14.20 -3.52
CA VAL A 66 -1.04 -15.16 -4.59
C VAL A 66 -0.47 -16.42 -3.95
N VAL A 67 -1.13 -17.54 -4.22
CA VAL A 67 -0.70 -18.87 -3.78
C VAL A 67 -0.27 -19.64 -5.03
N PRO A 68 0.99 -20.09 -5.14
CA PRO A 68 1.42 -20.92 -6.26
C PRO A 68 0.57 -22.18 -6.38
N THR A 69 0.21 -22.61 -7.59
CA THR A 69 -0.67 -23.78 -7.80
C THR A 69 -0.13 -25.06 -7.17
N ALA A 70 1.20 -25.20 -7.06
CA ALA A 70 1.84 -26.31 -6.34
C ALA A 70 1.50 -26.34 -4.83
N VAL A 71 1.27 -25.18 -4.22
CA VAL A 71 0.84 -25.07 -2.82
C VAL A 71 -0.63 -25.47 -2.67
N GLU A 72 -1.46 -25.21 -3.67
CA GLU A 72 -2.85 -25.70 -3.71
C GLU A 72 -2.92 -27.22 -3.87
N GLU A 73 -2.07 -27.81 -4.72
CA GLU A 73 -1.98 -29.26 -4.91
C GLU A 73 -1.62 -29.97 -3.59
N GLY A 74 -0.55 -29.52 -2.92
CA GLY A 74 -0.15 -30.08 -1.63
C GLY A 74 -1.19 -29.89 -0.52
N ALA A 75 -2.00 -28.83 -0.55
CA ALA A 75 -3.10 -28.65 0.39
C ALA A 75 -4.23 -29.66 0.16
N ARG A 76 -4.51 -30.01 -1.11
CA ARG A 76 -5.54 -30.99 -1.49
C ARG A 76 -5.19 -32.40 -1.02
N GLU A 77 -3.94 -32.82 -1.20
CA GLU A 77 -3.45 -34.14 -0.77
C GLU A 77 -3.64 -34.41 0.73
N ILE A 78 -3.53 -33.37 1.56
CA ILE A 78 -3.70 -33.46 3.02
C ILE A 78 -5.18 -33.55 3.41
N LEU A 79 -6.05 -32.82 2.71
CA LEU A 79 -7.49 -32.77 2.98
C LEU A 79 -8.23 -34.03 2.51
N ASP A 80 -7.73 -34.69 1.47
CA ASP A 80 -8.27 -35.96 0.94
C ASP A 80 -7.91 -37.18 1.82
N GLN A 81 -7.06 -37.01 2.84
CA GLN A 81 -6.83 -38.07 3.82
C GLN A 81 -8.05 -38.18 4.75
N PRO A 82 -8.68 -39.38 4.88
CA PRO A 82 -9.73 -39.56 5.86
C PRO A 82 -9.13 -39.33 7.25
N MET A 83 -9.72 -38.41 8.02
CA MET A 83 -9.38 -38.25 9.43
C MET A 83 -9.55 -39.60 10.14
N ALA A 84 -8.46 -40.14 10.66
CA ALA A 84 -8.44 -41.37 11.47
C ALA A 84 -9.05 -41.16 12.85
#